data_AF-A0A6J6KUI7-F1
#
_entry.id   AF-A0A6J6KUI7-F1
#
_cell.length_a   1.000
_cell.length_b   1.000
_cell.length_c   1.000
_cell.angle_alpha   90.00
_cell.angle_beta   90.00
_cell.angle_gamma   90.00
#
_symmetry.space_group_name_H-M   'P 1'
#
loop_
_entity.id
_entity.type
_entity.pdbx_description
1 polymer ?
#
loop_
_entity_poly.entity_id
_entity_poly.type
_entity_poly.pdbx_seq_one_letter_code
_entity_poly.pdbx_strand_id
1 'polypeptide(L)'
;MGSGFIYLIIIGMWAAYFLPQWLSKHEDNSGRAIERYKNAMQVVAENNGSIKTEPRVEDKSKIFLQRRLIFGSLFSLSFVSLIFSAIGFLDITTSLIPLTATLIYLVNVRKQVVASQLKIRRLRALEKIASTKIPTPLSSDSQIEKDNNEHWIPFSERTEITGVIVVPKDRKGWQPTTVPKPVYTTAAKAVPSKRIIDLTSTGEWSAEQERIKALSGRDDDLFDQSLLTDGIEEDRAVNE
;
A
#
# COMPACT_ATOMS: atom_id res chain seq x y z
N MET A 1 29.33 -16.96 48.29
CA MET A 1 28.22 -17.67 47.60
C MET A 1 27.28 -16.75 46.80
N GLY A 2 27.35 -15.40 46.90
CA GLY A 2 26.40 -14.49 46.21
C GLY A 2 26.82 -13.97 44.82
N SER A 3 28.10 -14.08 44.44
CA SER A 3 28.62 -13.51 43.18
C SER A 3 28.08 -14.23 41.93
N GLY A 4 27.88 -15.55 41.99
CA GLY A 4 27.29 -16.32 40.88
C GLY A 4 25.84 -15.92 40.57
N PHE A 5 25.08 -15.49 41.58
CA PHE A 5 23.70 -15.06 41.41
C PHE A 5 23.60 -13.73 40.66
N ILE A 6 24.54 -12.81 40.90
CA ILE A 6 24.65 -11.56 40.13
C ILE A 6 24.93 -11.84 38.64
N TYR A 7 25.82 -12.79 38.31
CA TYR A 7 26.09 -13.15 36.91
C TYR A 7 24.88 -13.78 36.22
N LEU A 8 24.09 -14.59 36.95
CA LEU A 8 22.84 -15.14 36.41
C LEU A 8 21.81 -14.04 36.12
N ILE A 9 21.70 -13.02 36.97
CA ILE A 9 20.82 -11.87 36.72
C ILE A 9 21.31 -11.06 35.51
N ILE A 10 22.62 -10.80 35.41
CA ILE A 10 23.19 -10.03 34.30
C ILE A 10 23.00 -10.79 32.97
N ILE A 11 23.28 -12.09 32.94
CA ILE A 11 23.04 -12.94 31.76
C ILE A 11 21.56 -12.99 31.42
N GLY A 12 20.67 -13.09 32.42
CA GLY A 12 19.23 -13.04 32.21
C GLY A 12 18.78 -11.70 31.60
N MET A 13 19.32 -10.58 32.08
CA MET A 13 19.04 -9.25 31.55
C MET A 13 19.58 -9.08 30.13
N TRP A 14 20.79 -9.57 29.87
CA TRP A 14 21.38 -9.56 28.54
C TRP A 14 20.59 -10.43 27.57
N ALA A 15 20.21 -11.64 27.96
CA ALA A 15 19.40 -12.54 27.17
C ALA A 15 18.02 -11.93 26.88
N ALA A 16 17.36 -11.35 27.87
CA ALA A 16 16.06 -10.69 27.69
C ALA A 16 16.12 -9.49 26.73
N TYR A 17 17.23 -8.75 26.71
CA TYR A 17 17.43 -7.61 25.81
C TYR A 17 17.88 -8.04 24.41
N PHE A 18 18.85 -8.95 24.32
CA PHE A 18 19.47 -9.35 23.05
C PHE A 18 18.70 -10.42 22.28
N LEU A 19 17.97 -11.35 22.92
CA LEU A 19 17.21 -12.37 22.18
C LEU A 19 16.14 -11.76 21.26
N PRO A 20 15.25 -10.86 21.74
CA PRO A 20 14.21 -10.29 20.90
C PRO A 20 14.80 -9.45 19.76
N GLN A 21 15.84 -8.68 20.06
CA GLN A 21 16.49 -7.80 19.09
C GLN A 21 17.25 -8.58 18.02
N TRP A 22 17.92 -9.68 18.40
CA TRP A 22 18.64 -10.54 17.47
C TRP A 22 17.69 -11.32 16.56
N LEU A 23 16.60 -11.85 17.12
CA LEU A 23 15.58 -12.56 16.35
C LEU A 23 14.88 -11.64 15.34
N SER A 24 14.49 -10.43 15.76
CA SER A 24 13.87 -9.44 14.87
C SER A 24 14.80 -9.06 13.73
N LYS A 25 16.08 -8.76 14.02
CA LYS A 25 17.02 -8.25 13.02
C LYS A 25 17.37 -9.29 11.93
N HIS A 26 17.41 -10.57 12.28
CA HIS A 26 17.60 -11.65 11.29
C HIS A 26 16.35 -11.92 10.46
N GLU A 27 15.16 -11.80 11.05
CA GLU A 27 13.90 -12.02 10.34
C GLU A 27 13.56 -10.84 9.42
N ASP A 28 13.91 -9.60 9.79
CA ASP A 28 13.65 -8.38 9.02
C ASP A 28 14.51 -8.29 7.73
N ASN A 29 15.80 -8.66 7.81
CA ASN A 29 16.73 -8.51 6.69
C ASN A 29 16.54 -9.60 5.61
N SER A 30 16.22 -10.83 6.03
CA SER A 30 15.90 -11.93 5.12
C SER A 30 14.45 -11.82 4.61
N GLY A 31 13.51 -11.47 5.51
CA GLY A 31 12.09 -11.37 5.21
C GLY A 31 11.78 -10.35 4.13
N ARG A 32 12.36 -9.14 4.22
CA ARG A 32 12.09 -8.07 3.23
C ARG A 32 12.56 -8.41 1.80
N ALA A 33 13.71 -9.09 1.66
CA ALA A 33 14.20 -9.50 0.35
C ALA A 33 13.32 -10.61 -0.26
N ILE A 34 12.92 -11.58 0.56
CA ILE A 34 12.03 -12.68 0.16
C ILE A 34 10.63 -12.16 -0.19
N GLU A 35 10.08 -11.21 0.58
CA GLU A 35 8.79 -10.59 0.29
C GLU A 35 8.80 -9.80 -1.03
N ARG A 36 9.87 -9.05 -1.33
CA ARG A 36 10.02 -8.33 -2.59
C ARG A 36 10.10 -9.28 -3.79
N TYR A 37 10.88 -10.36 -3.66
CA TYR A 37 10.97 -11.39 -4.70
C TYR A 37 9.62 -12.09 -4.92
N LYS A 38 8.94 -12.51 -3.84
CA LYS A 38 7.60 -13.13 -3.91
C LYS A 38 6.58 -12.19 -4.55
N ASN A 39 6.59 -10.90 -4.20
CA ASN A 39 5.68 -9.90 -4.78
C ASN A 39 5.98 -9.69 -6.27
N ALA A 40 7.24 -9.56 -6.67
CA ALA A 40 7.62 -9.46 -8.08
C ALA A 40 7.20 -10.71 -8.87
N MET A 41 7.40 -11.90 -8.31
CA MET A 41 6.97 -13.16 -8.91
C MET A 41 5.44 -13.27 -8.98
N GLN A 42 4.72 -12.73 -7.99
CA GLN A 42 3.25 -12.66 -7.99
C GLN A 42 2.73 -11.74 -9.10
N VAL A 43 3.32 -10.56 -9.32
CA VAL A 43 2.94 -9.67 -10.44
C VAL A 43 3.14 -10.36 -11.79
N VAL A 44 4.23 -11.13 -11.93
CA VAL A 44 4.47 -11.95 -13.14
C VAL A 44 3.45 -13.08 -13.26
N ALA A 45 3.09 -13.73 -12.14
CA ALA A 45 2.11 -14.80 -12.11
C ALA A 45 0.69 -14.32 -12.38
N GLU A 46 0.29 -13.14 -11.90
CA GLU A 46 -1.02 -12.52 -12.18
C GLU A 46 -1.20 -12.17 -13.66
N ASN A 47 -0.10 -11.85 -14.37
CA ASN A 47 -0.12 -11.67 -15.82
C ASN A 47 -0.37 -13.01 -16.57
N ASN A 48 -0.09 -14.14 -15.93
CA ASN A 48 -0.46 -15.46 -16.42
C ASN A 48 -1.79 -15.89 -15.77
N GLY A 49 -2.91 -15.62 -16.46
CA GLY A 49 -4.28 -15.80 -15.96
C GLY A 49 -4.71 -17.21 -15.52
N SER A 50 -3.80 -18.17 -15.41
CA SER A 50 -4.04 -19.55 -14.96
C SER A 50 -3.66 -19.82 -13.50
N ILE A 51 -2.95 -18.90 -12.82
CA ILE A 51 -2.46 -19.17 -11.45
C ILE A 51 -3.43 -18.58 -10.42
N LYS A 52 -4.22 -19.45 -9.80
CA LYS A 52 -5.03 -19.10 -8.63
C LYS A 52 -4.10 -18.83 -7.45
N THR A 53 -4.03 -17.59 -7.00
CA THR A 53 -3.27 -17.15 -5.83
C THR A 53 -3.89 -17.74 -4.56
N GLU A 54 -3.18 -18.66 -3.90
CA GLU A 54 -3.58 -19.17 -2.59
C GLU A 54 -3.34 -18.07 -1.54
N PRO A 55 -4.30 -17.81 -0.64
CA PRO A 55 -4.17 -16.70 0.30
C PRO A 55 -3.01 -16.95 1.27
N ARG A 56 -2.24 -15.88 1.53
CA ARG A 56 -1.19 -15.71 2.56
C ARG A 56 -1.58 -16.24 3.95
N VAL A 57 -1.59 -17.56 4.17
CA VAL A 57 -1.93 -18.21 5.45
C VAL A 57 -0.73 -18.22 6.40
N GLU A 58 0.48 -18.35 5.86
CA GLU A 58 1.74 -18.48 6.62
C GLU A 58 2.07 -17.24 7.45
N ASP A 59 1.85 -16.04 6.92
CA ASP A 59 2.16 -14.81 7.67
C ASP A 59 1.17 -14.53 8.80
N LYS A 60 -0.04 -15.08 8.72
CA LYS A 60 -1.07 -14.89 9.74
C LYS A 60 -0.68 -15.61 11.03
N SER A 61 -0.22 -16.86 10.94
CA SER A 61 0.12 -17.70 12.10
C SER A 61 1.24 -17.09 12.94
N LYS A 62 2.26 -16.53 12.30
CA LYS A 62 3.39 -15.85 12.97
C LYS A 62 2.95 -14.63 13.79
N ILE A 63 2.09 -13.80 13.20
CA ILE A 63 1.56 -12.59 13.87
C ILE A 63 0.73 -12.97 15.11
N PHE A 64 -0.05 -14.05 15.05
CA PHE A 64 -0.82 -14.54 16.20
C PHE A 64 0.08 -15.05 17.33
N LEU A 65 1.15 -15.78 17.01
CA LEU A 65 2.11 -16.28 17.99
C LEU A 65 2.86 -15.15 18.70
N GLN A 66 3.38 -14.17 17.94
CA GLN A 66 4.10 -13.03 18.49
C GLN A 66 3.21 -12.20 19.43
N ARG A 67 1.96 -11.93 19.04
CA ARG A 67 0.99 -11.20 19.87
C ARG A 67 0.66 -11.94 21.16
N ARG A 68 0.56 -13.28 21.10
CA ARG A 68 0.29 -14.14 22.26
C ARG A 68 1.48 -14.20 23.21
N LEU A 69 2.70 -14.22 22.69
CA LEU A 69 3.92 -14.19 23.49
C LEU A 69 4.10 -12.84 24.19
N ILE A 70 3.92 -11.72 23.48
CA ILE A 70 4.01 -10.37 24.07
C ILE A 70 2.91 -10.16 25.11
N PHE A 71 1.67 -10.55 24.81
CA PHE A 71 0.58 -10.47 25.79
C PHE A 71 0.85 -11.36 27.00
N GLY A 72 1.31 -12.58 26.77
CA GLY A 72 1.65 -13.53 27.83
C GLY A 72 2.76 -13.04 28.74
N SER A 73 3.81 -12.41 28.19
CA SER A 73 4.90 -11.84 28.98
C SER A 73 4.46 -10.62 29.78
N LEU A 74 3.70 -9.69 29.18
CA LEU A 74 3.17 -8.50 29.87
C LEU A 74 2.17 -8.89 30.97
N PHE A 75 1.31 -9.86 30.71
CA PHE A 75 0.33 -10.37 31.67
C PHE A 75 1.01 -11.13 32.80
N SER A 76 2.00 -11.97 32.49
CA SER A 76 2.82 -12.66 33.48
C SER A 76 3.53 -11.65 34.40
N LEU A 77 4.14 -10.61 33.83
CA LEU A 77 4.80 -9.54 34.60
C LEU A 77 3.81 -8.81 35.52
N SER A 78 2.61 -8.51 35.02
CA SER A 78 1.55 -7.90 35.82
C SER A 78 1.10 -8.81 36.95
N PHE A 79 0.94 -10.11 36.67
CA PHE A 79 0.52 -11.10 37.65
C PHE A 79 1.57 -11.33 38.74
N VAL A 80 2.86 -11.41 38.37
CA VAL A 80 3.98 -11.51 39.32
C VAL A 80 4.06 -10.26 40.20
N SER A 81 3.89 -9.07 39.61
CA SER A 81 3.86 -7.81 40.37
C SER A 81 2.72 -7.76 41.38
N LEU A 82 1.55 -8.28 41.00
CA LEU A 82 0.37 -8.35 41.86
C LEU A 82 0.59 -9.34 43.02
N ILE A 83 1.21 -10.50 42.74
CA ILE A 83 1.60 -11.48 43.77
C ILE A 83 2.60 -10.87 44.77
N PHE A 84 3.64 -10.19 44.28
CA PHE A 84 4.63 -9.53 45.14
C PHE A 84 4.01 -8.45 46.04
N SER A 85 3.02 -7.71 45.52
CA SER A 85 2.29 -6.74 46.32
C SER A 85 1.39 -7.41 47.36
N ALA A 86 0.72 -8.52 47.03
CA ALA A 86 -0.11 -9.27 47.97
C ALA A 86 0.69 -9.87 49.14
N ILE A 87 1.97 -10.21 48.91
CA ILE A 87 2.90 -10.71 49.94
C ILE A 87 3.41 -9.55 50.84
N GLY A 88 3.14 -8.29 50.47
CA GLY A 88 3.59 -7.11 51.21
C GLY A 88 5.04 -6.72 50.91
N PHE A 89 5.63 -7.27 49.85
CA PHE A 89 7.00 -6.97 49.44
C PHE A 89 7.11 -5.67 48.64
N LEU A 90 6.01 -5.23 48.01
CA LEU A 90 5.92 -4.03 47.19
C LEU A 90 4.61 -3.28 47.44
N ASP A 91 4.67 -1.95 47.41
CA ASP A 91 3.49 -1.10 47.46
C ASP A 91 2.57 -1.36 46.26
N ILE A 92 1.25 -1.30 46.50
CA ILE A 92 0.21 -1.50 45.48
C ILE A 92 0.37 -0.54 44.28
N THR A 93 0.96 0.62 44.52
CA THR A 93 1.28 1.65 43.52
C THR A 93 2.26 1.16 42.47
N THR A 94 3.20 0.28 42.84
CA THR A 94 4.16 -0.32 41.90
C THR A 94 3.48 -1.28 40.94
N SER A 95 2.41 -1.95 41.38
CA SER A 95 1.61 -2.85 40.53
C SER A 95 0.75 -2.10 39.50
N LEU A 96 0.54 -0.79 39.71
CA LEU A 96 -0.22 0.04 38.77
C LEU A 96 0.52 0.24 37.43
N ILE A 97 1.85 0.22 37.46
CA ILE A 97 2.70 0.40 36.25
C ILE A 97 2.52 -0.74 35.23
N PRO A 98 2.70 -2.03 35.59
CA PRO A 98 2.47 -3.11 34.63
C PRO A 98 0.99 -3.23 34.24
N LEU A 99 0.07 -2.92 35.16
CA LEU A 99 -1.37 -2.93 34.89
C LEU A 99 -1.77 -1.89 33.84
N THR A 100 -1.26 -0.66 33.94
CA THR A 100 -1.48 0.38 32.90
C THR A 100 -0.84 -0.01 31.56
N ALA A 101 0.35 -0.61 31.57
CA ALA A 101 1.00 -1.10 30.35
C ALA A 101 0.15 -2.18 29.63
N THR A 102 -0.47 -3.10 30.37
CA THR A 102 -1.36 -4.12 29.76
C THR A 102 -2.61 -3.51 29.13
N LEU A 103 -3.23 -2.50 29.78
CA LEU A 103 -4.39 -1.81 29.24
C LEU A 103 -4.06 -1.06 27.94
N ILE A 104 -2.95 -0.32 27.91
CA ILE A 104 -2.49 0.39 26.71
C ILE A 104 -2.26 -0.60 25.56
N TYR A 105 -1.60 -1.72 25.84
CA TYR A 105 -1.37 -2.76 24.84
C TYR A 105 -2.69 -3.34 24.29
N LEU A 106 -3.68 -3.61 25.16
CA LEU A 106 -5.00 -4.10 24.75
C LEU A 106 -5.70 -3.14 23.78
N VAL A 107 -5.69 -1.84 24.07
CA VAL A 107 -6.26 -0.81 23.20
C VAL A 107 -5.53 -0.76 21.86
N ASN A 108 -4.19 -0.80 21.88
CA ASN A 108 -3.39 -0.81 20.66
C ASN A 108 -3.69 -2.04 19.78
N VAL A 109 -3.75 -3.24 20.37
CA VAL A 109 -4.09 -4.47 19.66
C VAL A 109 -5.51 -4.40 19.10
N ARG A 110 -6.49 -3.88 19.86
CA ARG A 110 -7.86 -3.68 19.37
C ARG A 110 -7.89 -2.76 18.16
N LYS A 111 -7.21 -1.62 18.23
CA LYS A 111 -7.08 -0.68 17.10
C LYS A 111 -6.45 -1.36 15.88
N GLN A 112 -5.39 -2.13 16.08
CA GLN A 112 -4.70 -2.86 15.02
C GLN A 112 -5.59 -3.95 14.38
N VAL A 113 -6.41 -4.65 15.18
CA VAL A 113 -7.37 -5.66 14.69
C VAL A 113 -8.52 -5.00 13.92
N VAL A 114 -9.05 -3.87 14.39
CA VAL A 114 -10.09 -3.13 13.65
C VAL A 114 -9.57 -2.67 12.29
N ALA A 115 -8.36 -2.10 12.25
CA ALA A 115 -7.73 -1.70 11.00
C ALA A 115 -7.52 -2.87 10.03
N SER A 116 -7.14 -4.06 10.51
CA SER A 116 -6.98 -5.24 9.67
C SER A 116 -8.31 -5.80 9.17
N GLN A 117 -9.35 -5.79 10.01
CA GLN A 117 -10.70 -6.21 9.60
C GLN A 117 -11.27 -5.30 8.50
N LEU A 118 -11.05 -3.99 8.59
CA LEU A 118 -11.47 -3.04 7.54
C LEU A 118 -10.81 -3.36 6.19
N LYS A 119 -9.51 -3.64 6.18
CA LYS A 119 -8.79 -4.06 4.96
C LYS A 119 -9.38 -5.33 4.37
N ILE A 120 -9.66 -6.35 5.19
CA ILE A 120 -10.26 -7.61 4.73
C ILE A 120 -11.66 -7.37 4.15
N ARG A 121 -12.47 -6.50 4.75
CA ARG A 121 -13.79 -6.14 4.22
C ARG A 121 -13.69 -5.46 2.84
N ARG A 122 -12.73 -4.54 2.67
CA ARG A 122 -12.48 -3.87 1.38
C ARG A 122 -12.05 -4.86 0.30
N LEU A 123 -11.12 -5.76 0.61
CA LEU A 123 -10.67 -6.79 -0.34
C LEU A 123 -11.82 -7.73 -0.74
N ARG A 124 -12.67 -8.16 0.20
CA ARG A 124 -13.85 -8.96 -0.12
C ARG A 124 -14.86 -8.23 -1.01
N ALA A 125 -15.01 -6.91 -0.83
CA ALA A 125 -15.88 -6.10 -1.69
C ALA A 125 -15.31 -6.03 -3.11
N LEU A 126 -14.00 -5.80 -3.26
CA LEU A 126 -13.30 -5.82 -4.55
C LEU A 126 -13.38 -7.19 -5.22
N GLU A 127 -13.18 -8.28 -4.47
CA GLU A 127 -13.32 -9.64 -4.97
C GLU A 127 -14.75 -9.91 -5.46
N LYS A 128 -15.77 -9.44 -4.74
CA LYS A 128 -17.18 -9.53 -5.17
C LYS A 128 -17.44 -8.75 -6.47
N ILE A 129 -16.81 -7.59 -6.65
CA ILE A 129 -16.93 -6.79 -7.89
C ILE A 129 -16.17 -7.47 -9.03
N ALA A 130 -14.96 -7.97 -8.79
CA ALA A 130 -14.14 -8.64 -9.78
C ALA A 130 -14.72 -9.99 -10.22
N SER A 131 -15.34 -10.73 -9.30
CA SER A 131 -15.99 -12.03 -9.58
C SER A 131 -17.40 -11.88 -10.15
N THR A 132 -18.03 -10.71 -10.06
CA THR A 132 -19.30 -10.49 -10.74
C THR A 132 -19.02 -10.51 -12.24
N LYS A 133 -19.59 -11.50 -12.92
CA LYS A 133 -19.50 -11.62 -14.37
C LYS A 133 -20.16 -10.38 -14.95
N ILE A 134 -19.37 -9.38 -15.36
CA ILE A 134 -19.87 -8.19 -16.03
C ILE A 134 -20.66 -8.71 -17.23
N PRO A 135 -21.99 -8.46 -17.31
CA PRO A 135 -22.71 -8.77 -18.53
C PRO A 135 -22.02 -7.95 -19.60
N THR A 136 -21.35 -8.64 -20.53
CA THR A 136 -20.82 -8.04 -21.74
C THR A 136 -21.98 -7.22 -22.30
N PRO A 137 -21.89 -5.87 -22.37
CA PRO A 137 -22.91 -5.14 -23.10
C PRO A 137 -22.91 -5.79 -24.48
N LEU A 138 -24.03 -6.38 -24.86
CA LEU A 138 -24.28 -6.74 -26.24
C LEU A 138 -24.01 -5.44 -26.98
N SER A 139 -22.89 -5.37 -27.70
CA SER A 139 -22.59 -4.31 -28.65
C SER A 139 -23.73 -4.33 -29.65
N SER A 140 -24.80 -3.63 -29.30
CA SER A 140 -25.83 -3.13 -30.20
C SER A 140 -25.35 -1.78 -30.72
N ASP A 141 -24.08 -1.75 -31.11
CA ASP A 141 -23.65 -0.87 -32.16
C ASP A 141 -23.45 -1.82 -33.33
N SER A 142 -24.49 -1.94 -34.15
CA SER A 142 -24.34 -2.31 -35.55
C SER A 142 -23.41 -1.25 -36.15
N GLN A 143 -22.12 -1.39 -35.89
CA GLN A 143 -21.08 -0.90 -36.77
C GLN A 143 -21.50 -1.44 -38.13
N ILE A 144 -21.99 -0.54 -38.97
CA ILE A 144 -22.08 -0.77 -40.40
C ILE A 144 -20.66 -1.17 -40.75
N GLU A 145 -20.44 -2.47 -40.87
CA GLU A 145 -19.23 -3.05 -41.40
C GLU A 145 -19.15 -2.49 -42.81
N LYS A 146 -18.45 -1.36 -42.95
CA LYS A 146 -17.96 -0.93 -44.25
C LYS A 146 -17.20 -2.14 -44.75
N ASP A 147 -17.71 -2.71 -45.84
CA ASP A 147 -17.07 -3.75 -46.60
C ASP A 147 -15.66 -3.26 -46.95
N ASN A 148 -14.72 -3.55 -46.06
CA ASN A 148 -13.33 -3.17 -46.21
C ASN A 148 -12.77 -4.14 -47.23
N ASN A 149 -12.96 -3.79 -48.50
CA ASN A 149 -12.20 -4.31 -49.65
C ASN A 149 -10.73 -3.86 -49.58
N GLU A 150 -10.15 -3.81 -48.38
CA GLU A 150 -8.74 -3.56 -48.17
C GLU A 150 -8.03 -4.89 -48.39
N HIS A 151 -7.56 -5.07 -49.61
CA HIS A 151 -6.70 -6.18 -49.99
C HIS A 151 -5.55 -6.28 -48.99
N TRP A 152 -5.42 -7.43 -48.33
CA TRP A 152 -4.38 -7.61 -47.33
C TRP A 152 -3.02 -7.69 -48.03
N ILE A 153 -2.30 -6.57 -48.06
CA ILE A 153 -0.97 -6.49 -48.64
C ILE A 153 0.05 -6.94 -47.59
N PRO A 154 0.85 -8.00 -47.84
CA PRO A 154 1.90 -8.43 -46.93
C PRO A 154 2.92 -7.32 -46.70
N PHE A 155 3.57 -7.31 -45.53
CA PHE A 155 4.51 -6.25 -45.15
C PHE A 155 5.65 -6.03 -46.15
N SER A 156 6.02 -7.06 -46.92
CA SER A 156 7.03 -7.01 -47.98
C SER A 156 6.64 -6.14 -49.18
N GLU A 157 5.34 -5.94 -49.42
CA GLU A 157 4.80 -5.24 -50.59
C GLU A 157 4.31 -3.82 -50.27
N ARG A 158 4.41 -3.39 -49.00
CA ARG A 158 4.05 -2.03 -48.61
C ARG A 158 5.16 -1.06 -49.02
N THR A 159 4.85 -0.14 -49.92
CA THR A 159 5.76 0.92 -50.39
C THR A 159 6.16 1.92 -49.29
N GLU A 160 5.40 1.97 -48.19
CA GLU A 160 5.60 2.91 -47.08
C GLU A 160 5.61 2.17 -45.74
N ILE A 161 6.75 1.60 -45.38
CA ILE A 161 6.99 0.93 -44.09
C ILE A 161 7.23 2.02 -43.03
N THR A 162 6.17 2.50 -42.40
CA THR A 162 6.24 3.60 -41.40
C THR A 162 6.88 3.21 -40.05
N GLY A 163 7.20 1.93 -39.83
CA GLY A 163 7.75 1.44 -38.55
C GLY A 163 9.20 0.94 -38.58
N VAL A 164 9.75 0.59 -39.74
CA VAL A 164 11.11 0.04 -39.87
C VAL A 164 11.81 0.72 -41.05
N ILE A 165 12.57 1.78 -40.73
CA ILE A 165 13.37 2.49 -41.72
C ILE A 165 14.63 1.65 -41.98
N VAL A 166 14.63 0.86 -43.06
CA VAL A 166 15.85 0.22 -43.55
C VAL A 166 16.76 1.32 -44.11
N VAL A 167 17.80 1.67 -43.38
CA VAL A 167 18.79 2.67 -43.81
C VAL A 167 19.60 2.08 -44.99
N PRO A 168 19.57 2.67 -46.20
CA PRO A 168 20.40 2.22 -47.32
C PRO A 168 21.89 2.37 -46.98
N LYS A 169 22.71 1.35 -47.30
CA LYS A 169 24.17 1.34 -47.00
C LYS A 169 24.94 2.50 -47.64
N ASP A 170 24.38 3.13 -48.67
CA ASP A 170 25.01 4.23 -49.42
C ASP A 170 24.70 5.64 -48.85
N ARG A 171 23.96 5.75 -47.74
CA ARG A 171 23.68 7.06 -47.12
C ARG A 171 24.93 7.66 -46.46
N LYS A 172 25.41 8.79 -47.01
CA LYS A 172 26.40 9.66 -46.36
C LYS A 172 25.69 10.72 -45.50
N GLY A 173 25.46 10.38 -44.24
CA GLY A 173 25.02 11.33 -43.22
C GLY A 173 23.60 11.12 -42.69
N TRP A 174 23.29 11.83 -41.60
CA TRP A 174 22.00 11.80 -40.92
C TRP A 174 20.99 12.72 -41.60
N GLN A 175 19.76 12.26 -41.80
CA GLN A 175 18.63 13.05 -42.28
C GLN A 175 17.46 12.90 -41.31
N PRO A 176 16.81 13.99 -40.87
CA PRO A 176 15.65 13.92 -39.99
C PRO A 176 14.42 13.39 -40.74
N THR A 177 13.69 12.47 -40.10
CA THR A 177 12.37 12.00 -40.57
C THR A 177 11.28 12.85 -39.93
N THR A 178 10.35 13.37 -40.74
CA THR A 178 9.22 14.15 -40.25
C THR A 178 8.16 13.24 -39.63
N VAL A 179 7.96 13.35 -38.32
CA VAL A 179 6.87 12.66 -37.61
C VAL A 179 5.60 13.52 -37.62
N PRO A 180 4.41 12.90 -37.74
CA PRO A 180 3.16 13.65 -37.67
C PRO A 180 2.99 14.30 -36.30
N LYS A 181 2.27 15.41 -36.25
CA LYS A 181 1.98 16.11 -34.98
C LYS A 181 1.18 15.17 -34.06
N PRO A 182 1.50 15.12 -32.76
CA PRO A 182 0.81 14.25 -31.83
C PRO A 182 -0.63 14.74 -31.57
N VAL A 183 -1.54 13.80 -31.32
CA VAL A 183 -3.00 14.02 -31.22
C VAL A 183 -3.40 15.04 -30.14
N TYR A 184 -2.62 15.15 -29.05
CA TYR A 184 -2.91 16.14 -28.00
C TYR A 184 -2.74 17.60 -28.46
N THR A 185 -2.11 17.85 -29.62
CA THR A 185 -1.99 19.20 -30.20
C THR A 185 -3.24 19.64 -30.96
N THR A 186 -4.05 18.69 -31.45
CA THR A 186 -5.27 18.97 -32.21
C THR A 186 -6.54 18.74 -31.38
N ALA A 187 -6.42 18.11 -30.21
CA ALA A 187 -7.54 17.93 -29.29
C ALA A 187 -8.09 19.29 -28.81
N ALA A 188 -9.41 19.38 -28.67
CA ALA A 188 -10.07 20.58 -28.17
C ALA A 188 -9.58 20.92 -26.75
N LYS A 189 -9.27 22.20 -26.51
CA LYS A 189 -8.92 22.70 -25.17
C LYS A 189 -10.10 22.44 -24.23
N ALA A 190 -9.83 21.82 -23.09
CA ALA A 190 -10.86 21.59 -22.08
C ALA A 190 -11.54 22.91 -21.69
N VAL A 191 -12.88 22.92 -21.71
CA VAL A 191 -13.67 24.08 -21.30
C VAL A 191 -13.59 24.17 -19.78
N PRO A 192 -13.00 25.25 -19.21
CA PRO A 192 -12.98 25.42 -17.76
C PRO A 192 -14.40 25.65 -17.26
N SER A 193 -14.80 24.98 -16.18
CA SER A 193 -16.08 25.26 -15.53
C SER A 193 -16.01 26.64 -14.88
N LYS A 194 -16.93 27.54 -15.29
CA LYS A 194 -17.05 28.86 -14.67
C LYS A 194 -17.81 28.72 -13.35
N ARG A 195 -17.08 28.46 -12.25
CA ARG A 195 -17.65 28.44 -10.90
C ARG A 195 -17.65 29.86 -10.33
N ILE A 196 -18.83 30.40 -10.01
CA ILE A 196 -18.99 31.62 -9.20
C ILE A 196 -19.21 31.13 -7.77
N ILE A 197 -18.29 31.48 -6.86
CA ILE A 197 -18.37 31.10 -5.45
C ILE A 197 -19.13 32.21 -4.75
N ASP A 198 -20.33 31.92 -4.25
CA ASP A 198 -21.03 32.81 -3.35
C ASP A 198 -20.45 32.61 -1.94
N LEU A 199 -19.81 33.65 -1.39
CA LEU A 199 -19.22 33.62 -0.05
C LEU A 199 -20.22 34.08 1.03
N THR A 200 -21.44 34.47 0.66
CA THR A 200 -22.41 35.06 1.59
C THR A 200 -23.24 34.01 2.35
N SER A 201 -23.25 32.75 1.89
CA SER A 201 -23.93 31.64 2.55
C SER A 201 -22.91 30.73 3.25
N THR A 202 -23.07 30.52 4.56
CA THR A 202 -22.20 29.60 5.30
C THR A 202 -22.62 28.15 5.04
N GLY A 203 -21.72 27.34 4.47
CA GLY A 203 -21.90 25.88 4.34
C GLY A 203 -22.30 25.37 2.94
N GLU A 204 -22.56 26.24 1.97
CA GLU A 204 -22.87 25.79 0.59
C GLU A 204 -21.67 25.14 -0.10
N TRP A 205 -20.45 25.57 0.24
CA TRP A 205 -19.22 24.99 -0.33
C TRP A 205 -19.06 23.49 0.00
N SER A 206 -19.36 23.09 1.24
CA SER A 206 -19.24 21.68 1.66
C SER A 206 -20.35 20.80 1.08
N ALA A 207 -21.59 21.31 1.06
CA ALA A 207 -22.73 20.56 0.52
C ALA A 207 -22.63 20.36 -1.01
N GLU A 208 -22.11 21.36 -1.73
CA GLU A 208 -21.90 21.27 -3.17
C GLU A 208 -20.68 20.41 -3.52
N GLN A 209 -19.62 20.40 -2.69
CA GLN A 209 -18.53 19.43 -2.83
C GLN A 209 -19.01 17.99 -2.67
N GLU A 210 -19.90 17.71 -1.71
CA GLU A 210 -20.50 16.38 -1.54
C GLU A 210 -21.38 16.00 -2.73
N ARG A 211 -22.18 16.93 -3.28
CA ARG A 211 -22.96 16.69 -4.51
C ARG A 211 -22.09 16.42 -5.72
N ILE A 212 -21.03 17.20 -5.92
CA ILE A 212 -20.09 17.00 -7.03
C ILE A 212 -19.36 15.66 -6.87
N LYS A 213 -18.97 15.28 -5.65
CA LYS A 213 -18.40 13.96 -5.36
C LYS A 213 -19.38 12.85 -5.76
N ALA A 214 -20.65 12.97 -5.38
CA ALA A 214 -21.70 12.02 -5.74
C ALA A 214 -21.99 11.96 -7.26
N LEU A 215 -21.98 13.09 -7.97
CA LEU A 215 -22.21 13.17 -9.42
C LEU A 215 -21.02 12.67 -10.26
N SER A 216 -19.80 12.85 -9.75
CA SER A 216 -18.57 12.44 -10.47
C SER A 216 -18.39 10.93 -10.55
N GLY A 217 -19.09 10.16 -9.70
CA GLY A 217 -19.01 8.69 -9.65
C GLY A 217 -17.61 8.14 -9.36
N ARG A 218 -16.69 9.00 -8.91
CA ARG A 218 -15.25 8.73 -8.80
C ARG A 218 -14.80 8.95 -7.35
N ASP A 219 -14.76 7.86 -6.58
CA ASP A 219 -14.33 7.81 -5.17
C ASP A 219 -12.80 7.83 -5.02
N ASP A 220 -12.12 8.74 -5.73
CA ASP A 220 -10.67 8.73 -5.81
C ASP A 220 -10.05 9.69 -4.78
N ASP A 221 -9.95 9.26 -3.52
CA ASP A 221 -9.00 9.83 -2.54
C ASP A 221 -7.53 9.39 -2.87
N LEU A 222 -7.29 8.87 -4.09
CA LEU A 222 -6.01 8.29 -4.53
C LEU A 222 -4.88 9.33 -4.66
N PHE A 223 -5.23 10.62 -4.74
CA PHE A 223 -4.32 11.73 -4.99
C PHE A 223 -4.21 12.74 -3.84
N ASP A 224 -4.75 12.43 -2.65
CA ASP A 224 -4.56 13.23 -1.42
C ASP A 224 -3.16 13.02 -0.82
N GLN A 225 -2.13 13.10 -1.66
CA GLN A 225 -0.72 12.99 -1.28
C GLN A 225 -0.09 14.37 -1.01
N SER A 226 -0.92 15.40 -0.75
CA SER A 226 -0.47 16.78 -0.51
C SER A 226 -0.10 17.11 0.95
N LEU A 227 -0.03 16.13 1.86
CA LEU A 227 0.34 16.35 3.27
C LEU A 227 1.63 15.64 3.73
N LEU A 228 2.58 15.39 2.83
CA LEU A 228 3.91 14.85 3.20
C LEU A 228 5.10 15.78 2.90
N THR A 229 4.86 17.03 2.50
CA THR A 229 5.95 17.98 2.20
C THR A 229 6.15 19.07 3.27
N ASP A 230 5.26 19.18 4.25
CA ASP A 230 5.34 20.25 5.27
C ASP A 230 6.29 19.93 6.45
N GLY A 231 7.25 19.03 6.24
CA GLY A 231 8.19 18.58 7.27
C GLY A 231 9.67 18.81 6.96
N ILE A 232 10.01 19.52 5.87
CA ILE A 232 11.40 19.80 5.49
C ILE A 232 11.57 21.28 5.13
N GLU A 233 11.21 22.17 6.05
CA GLU A 233 11.57 23.59 5.93
C GLU A 233 11.98 24.15 7.30
N GLU A 234 13.12 23.69 7.81
CA GLU A 234 13.91 24.41 8.82
C GLU A 234 15.36 23.87 8.77
N ASP A 235 16.20 24.54 7.96
CA ASP A 235 17.67 24.66 8.06
C ASP A 235 18.34 24.91 6.70
N ARG A 236 17.92 25.98 6.02
CA ARG A 236 18.85 26.70 5.15
C ARG A 236 19.08 28.07 5.73
N ALA A 237 20.08 28.14 6.60
CA ALA A 237 20.71 29.39 6.99
C ALA A 237 21.13 30.13 5.71
N VAL A 238 20.50 31.28 5.50
CA VAL A 238 20.94 32.31 4.59
C VAL A 238 22.22 32.88 5.18
N ASN A 239 23.33 32.82 4.42
CA ASN A 239 24.45 33.70 4.65
C ASN A 239 24.96 34.20 3.30
N GLU A 240 25.29 35.48 3.33
CA GLU A 240 25.77 36.39 2.29
C GLU A 240 26.98 35.90 1.48
#